data_AF-A0A6A7ZPJ2-F1
#
_entry.id   AF-A0A6A7ZPJ2-F1
#
_cell.length_a   1.000
_cell.length_b   1.000
_cell.length_c   1.000
_cell.angle_alpha   90.00
_cell.angle_beta   90.00
_cell.angle_gamma   90.00
#
_symmetry.space_group_name_H-M   'P 1'
#
loop_
_entity.id
_entity.type
_entity.pdbx_description
1 polymer ?
#
loop_
_entity_poly.entity_id
_entity_poly.type
_entity_poly.pdbx_seq_one_letter_code
_entity_poly.pdbx_strand_id
1 'polypeptide(L)' 'MSEKEGLLMWNGPAFTGSKIALIVGGGLITYKRDQKPDIPFPGMWDLPGGGREGDESPAECAIRRSARNSESPLLPP' A
#
# COMPACT_ATOMS: atom_id res chain seq x y z
N MET A 1 -7.95 28.90 -2.65
CA MET A 1 -8.31 27.47 -2.78
C MET A 1 -7.00 26.72 -2.87
N SER A 2 -6.65 25.96 -1.84
CA SER A 2 -5.32 25.35 -1.69
C SER A 2 -5.18 24.18 -2.66
N GLU A 3 -4.09 24.11 -3.42
CA GLU A 3 -3.75 22.98 -4.33
C GLU A 3 -3.80 21.60 -3.65
N LYS A 4 -3.85 21.55 -2.31
CA LYS A 4 -4.02 20.31 -1.54
C LYS A 4 -5.38 19.63 -1.72
N GLU A 5 -6.44 20.35 -2.10
CA GLU A 5 -7.80 19.77 -2.20
C GLU A 5 -8.02 18.99 -3.51
N GLY A 6 -7.23 19.24 -4.55
CA GLY A 6 -7.33 18.55 -5.84
C GLY A 6 -6.78 17.12 -5.84
N LEU A 7 -6.00 16.74 -4.82
CA LEU A 7 -5.39 15.42 -4.72
C LEU A 7 -6.23 14.41 -3.91
N LEU A 8 -7.25 14.87 -3.19
CA LEU A 8 -7.93 14.09 -2.14
C LEU A 8 -9.20 13.36 -2.60
N MET A 9 -9.74 13.68 -3.78
CA MET A 9 -10.99 13.08 -4.27
C MET A 9 -10.68 12.09 -5.39
N TRP A 10 -10.86 10.80 -5.11
CA TRP A 10 -10.72 9.77 -6.13
C TRP A 10 -11.95 9.76 -7.06
N ASN A 11 -11.75 10.24 -8.28
CA ASN A 11 -12.79 10.30 -9.31
C ASN A 11 -12.71 9.14 -10.33
N GLY A 12 -11.88 8.13 -10.05
CA GLY A 12 -11.71 6.97 -10.91
C GLY A 12 -12.64 5.80 -10.56
N PRO A 13 -12.48 4.64 -11.21
CA PRO A 13 -13.28 3.45 -10.95
C PRO A 13 -13.23 3.00 -9.49
N ALA A 14 -14.25 2.26 -9.03
CA ALA A 14 -14.23 1.65 -7.70
C ALA A 14 -12.97 0.77 -7.52
N PHE A 15 -12.37 0.84 -6.33
CA PHE A 15 -11.20 0.06 -5.96
C PHE A 15 -11.35 -0.47 -4.53
N THR A 16 -10.71 -1.60 -4.24
CA THR A 16 -10.78 -2.28 -2.93
C THR A 16 -9.47 -2.22 -2.15
N GLY A 17 -8.38 -1.80 -2.79
CA GLY A 17 -7.07 -1.69 -2.17
C GLY A 17 -6.01 -1.19 -3.14
N SER A 18 -4.86 -0.83 -2.61
CA SER A 18 -3.74 -0.28 -3.37
C SER A 18 -2.41 -0.89 -2.95
N LYS A 19 -1.48 -0.98 -3.91
CA LYS A 19 -0.14 -1.55 -3.76
C LYS A 19 0.93 -0.58 -4.29
N ILE A 20 2.12 -0.62 -3.71
CA ILE A 20 3.29 0.17 -4.13
C ILE A 20 4.39 -0.78 -4.58
N ALA A 21 4.89 -0.56 -5.79
CA ALA A 21 6.13 -1.15 -6.28
C ALA A 21 7.26 -0.13 -6.13
N LEU A 22 8.16 -0.35 -5.15
CA LEU A 22 9.35 0.46 -4.98
C LEU A 22 10.54 -0.25 -5.63
N ILE A 23 11.14 0.40 -6.63
CA ILE A 23 12.28 -0.13 -7.38
C ILE A 23 13.53 0.67 -7.02
N VAL A 24 14.56 0.01 -6.48
CA VAL A 24 15.82 0.65 -6.07
C VAL A 24 16.98 -0.19 -6.56
N GLY A 25 17.89 0.41 -7.35
CA GLY A 25 19.06 -0.30 -7.86
C GLY A 25 18.75 -1.56 -8.68
N GLY A 26 17.57 -1.61 -9.33
CA GLY A 26 17.08 -2.79 -10.06
C GLY A 26 16.41 -3.86 -9.19
N GLY A 27 16.39 -3.70 -7.87
CA GLY A 27 15.63 -4.54 -6.95
C GLY A 27 14.20 -4.02 -6.74
N LEU A 28 13.26 -4.94 -6.46
CA LEU A 28 11.86 -4.64 -6.13
C LEU A 28 11.59 -4.99 -4.67
N ILE A 29 11.07 -4.02 -3.90
CA ILE A 29 10.66 -4.28 -2.51
C ILE A 29 9.38 -5.09 -2.49
N THR A 30 9.43 -6.23 -1.79
CA THR A 30 8.32 -7.15 -1.56
C THR A 30 8.36 -7.66 -0.13
N TYR A 31 7.24 -8.18 0.37
CA TYR A 31 7.20 -8.88 1.65
C TYR A 31 6.46 -10.21 1.52
N LYS A 32 6.79 -11.16 2.40
CA LYS A 32 6.08 -12.43 2.48
C LYS A 32 4.92 -12.29 3.46
N ARG A 33 3.71 -12.61 3.01
CA ARG A 33 2.50 -12.55 3.83
C ARG A 33 2.55 -13.57 4.98
N ASP A 34 1.84 -13.27 6.07
CA ASP A 34 1.68 -14.19 7.19
C ASP A 34 1.13 -15.55 6.74
N GLN A 35 1.52 -16.61 7.44
CA GLN A 35 0.98 -17.96 7.26
C GLN A 35 -0.25 -18.16 8.14
N LYS A 36 -1.34 -17.45 7.83
CA LYS A 36 -2.59 -17.53 8.59
C LYS A 36 -3.74 -17.97 7.68
N PRO A 37 -4.52 -19.00 8.04
CA PRO A 37 -5.54 -19.57 7.15
C PRO A 37 -6.76 -18.64 6.91
N ASP A 38 -6.95 -17.63 7.76
CA ASP A 38 -8.05 -16.66 7.71
C ASP A 38 -7.77 -15.47 6.78
N ILE A 39 -6.54 -15.31 6.27
CA ILE A 39 -6.21 -14.26 5.30
C ILE A 39 -6.13 -14.81 3.87
N PRO A 40 -6.50 -14.01 2.85
CA PRO A 40 -6.27 -14.39 1.47
C PRO A 40 -4.77 -14.59 1.19
N PHE A 41 -4.44 -15.62 0.40
CA PHE A 41 -3.09 -15.90 -0.10
C PHE A 41 -2.02 -15.98 1.01
N PRO A 42 -2.18 -16.87 2.00
CA PRO A 42 -1.21 -16.99 3.09
C PRO A 42 0.16 -17.42 2.55
N GLY A 43 1.23 -16.82 3.08
CA GLY A 43 2.59 -17.21 2.71
C GLY A 43 3.12 -16.75 1.36
N MET A 44 2.29 -16.10 0.55
CA MET A 44 2.67 -15.63 -0.78
C MET A 44 3.48 -14.33 -0.68
N TRP A 45 4.34 -14.09 -1.67
CA TRP A 45 5.01 -12.80 -1.86
C TRP A 45 4.03 -11.76 -2.37
N ASP A 46 4.13 -10.54 -1.85
CA ASP A 46 3.21 -9.45 -2.13
C ASP A 46 3.95 -8.11 -2.16
N LEU A 47 3.35 -7.13 -2.82
CA LEU A 47 3.80 -5.74 -2.79
C LEU A 47 3.30 -5.05 -1.51
N PRO A 48 4.08 -4.13 -0.92
CA PRO A 48 3.60 -3.24 0.13
C PRO A 48 2.27 -2.57 -0.24
N GLY A 49 1.35 -2.48 0.71
CA GLY A 49 0.02 -1.92 0.49
C GLY A 49 -1.07 -2.74 1.16
N GLY A 50 -2.34 -2.37 0.95
CA GLY A 50 -3.45 -2.92 1.71
C GLY A 50 -4.83 -2.59 1.11
N GLY A 51 -5.86 -3.06 1.82
CA GLY A 51 -7.25 -2.75 1.48
C GLY A 51 -7.61 -1.30 1.77
N ARG A 52 -8.61 -0.81 1.03
CA ARG A 52 -9.21 0.51 1.21
C ARG A 52 -9.91 0.59 2.57
N GLU A 53 -9.67 1.68 3.28
CA GLU A 53 -10.36 2.04 4.52
C GLU A 53 -11.12 3.36 4.33
N GLY A 54 -12.44 3.34 4.53
CA GLY A 54 -13.29 4.54 4.38
C GLY A 54 -13.29 5.13 2.96
N ASP A 55 -13.23 6.46 2.88
CA ASP A 55 -13.33 7.22 1.64
C ASP A 55 -11.99 7.67 1.05
N GLU A 56 -10.90 7.05 1.50
CA GLU A 56 -9.57 7.35 0.98
C GLU A 56 -9.46 7.08 -0.53
N SER A 57 -8.60 7.86 -1.18
CA SER A 57 -8.14 7.62 -2.54
C SER A 57 -7.16 6.44 -2.61
N PRO A 58 -6.91 5.86 -3.80
CA PRO A 58 -5.89 4.83 -3.97
C PRO A 58 -4.50 5.24 -3.49
N ALA A 59 -4.12 6.51 -3.72
CA ALA A 59 -2.84 7.04 -3.28
C ALA A 59 -2.74 7.11 -1.75
N GLU A 60 -3.78 7.61 -1.08
CA GLU A 60 -3.84 7.64 0.39
C GLU A 60 -3.82 6.24 0.99
N CYS A 61 -4.57 5.29 0.40
CA CYS A 61 -4.56 3.88 0.78
C CYS A 61 -3.16 3.28 0.77
N ALA A 62 -2.44 3.52 -0.32
CA ALA A 62 -1.08 3.04 -0.53
C ALA A 62 -0.10 3.66 0.49
N ILE A 63 -0.15 4.97 0.68
CA ILE A 63 0.74 5.71 1.59
C ILE A 63 0.50 5.33 3.05
N ARG A 64 -0.76 5.28 3.49
CA ARG A 64 -1.15 4.93 4.87
C ARG A 64 -0.55 3.60 5.31
N ARG A 65 -0.60 2.59 4.44
CA ARG A 65 -0.07 1.26 4.78
C ARG A 65 1.45 1.23 4.75
N SER A 66 2.08 1.92 3.80
CA SER A 66 3.54 2.02 3.72
C SER A 66 4.15 2.77 4.89
N ALA A 67 3.53 3.86 5.34
CA ALA A 67 3.95 4.61 6.52
C ALA A 67 3.78 3.81 7.83
N ARG A 68 2.80 2.91 7.91
CA ARG A 68 2.64 2.02 9.07
C ARG A 68 3.67 0.89 9.08
N ASN A 69 4.10 0.43 7.91
CA ASN A 69 5.12 -0.61 7.77
C ASN A 69 6.56 -0.10 7.99
N SER A 70 6.80 1.20 8.22
CA SER A 70 8.14 1.73 8.48
C SER A 70 8.71 1.37 9.86
N GLU A 71 7.92 0.76 10.75
CA GLU A 71 8.45 0.07 11.94
C GLU A 71 8.91 -1.37 11.63
N SER A 72 8.72 -1.84 10.39
CA SER A 72 9.30 -3.07 9.88
C SER A 72 10.68 -2.77 9.28
N PRO A 73 11.73 -3.55 9.61
CA PRO A 73 13.14 -3.29 9.26
C PRO A 73 13.47 -3.45 7.74
N LEU A 74 12.48 -3.38 6.86
CA LEU A 74 12.60 -3.61 5.42
C LEU A 74 12.70 -2.33 4.58
N LEU A 75 12.64 -1.15 5.20
CA LEU A 75 13.04 0.09 4.53
C LEU A 75 14.48 0.42 4.92
N PRO A 76 15.39 0.66 3.95
CA PRO A 76 16.68 1.25 4.28
C PRO A 76 16.45 2.64 4.90
N PRO A 77 17.40 3.12 5.74
CA PRO A 77 17.32 4.45 6.34
C PRO A 77 17.19 5.58 5.29
#